data_AF-A0A536PCT4-F1
#
_entry.id   AF-A0A536PCT4-F1
#
_cell.length_a   1.000
_cell.length_b   1.000
_cell.length_c   1.000
_cell.angle_alpha   90.00
_cell.angle_beta   90.00
_cell.angle_gamma   90.00
#
_symmetry.space_group_name_H-M   'P 1'
#
loop_
_entity.id
_entity.type
_entity.pdbx_description
1 polymer ?
#
loop_
_entity_poly.entity_id
_entity_poly.type
_entity_poly.pdbx_seq_one_letter_code
_entity_poly.pdbx_strand_id
1 'polypeptide(L)'
;MTDIAEFPLPADVSEEERATAKGEIGRYAEIVGDEPRVIRFKGRTIGQTGPVWHLQYTRMYALENGYLVAAHDLHEGIKVVHADSPEKLPGAFGNETVREFLEDELRFRKIVGAEAKAGSEHAGAS
;
A
#
# COMPACT_ATOMS: atom_id res chain seq x y z
N MET A 1 12.27 -3.64 15.23
CA MET A 1 12.81 -3.99 13.90
C MET A 1 11.89 -3.30 12.90
N THR A 2 12.41 -2.39 12.09
CA THR A 2 11.61 -1.74 11.06
C THR A 2 11.60 -2.64 9.84
N ASP A 3 10.42 -3.08 9.40
CA ASP A 3 10.30 -3.87 8.18
C ASP A 3 10.73 -3.03 6.96
N ILE A 4 11.24 -3.73 5.93
CA ILE A 4 11.57 -3.13 4.63
C ILE A 4 10.54 -3.62 3.63
N ALA A 5 9.82 -2.69 3.02
CA ALA A 5 8.88 -2.95 1.94
C ALA A 5 9.55 -2.71 0.58
N GLU A 6 9.05 -3.40 -0.43
CA GLU A 6 9.50 -3.29 -1.81
C GLU A 6 8.33 -2.86 -2.70
N PHE A 7 8.54 -1.81 -3.50
CA PHE A 7 7.68 -1.48 -4.64
C PHE A 7 8.38 -1.90 -5.94
N PRO A 8 7.95 -3.00 -6.58
CA PRO A 8 8.49 -3.39 -7.87
C PRO A 8 8.08 -2.36 -8.92
N LEU A 9 8.97 -2.08 -9.87
CA LEU A 9 8.69 -1.25 -11.02
C LEU A 9 8.51 -2.13 -12.27
N PRO A 10 7.72 -1.69 -13.26
CA PRO A 10 7.59 -2.37 -14.55
C PRO A 10 8.95 -2.61 -15.23
N ALA A 11 9.05 -3.65 -16.06
CA ALA A 11 10.30 -3.97 -16.76
C ALA A 11 10.71 -2.89 -17.76
N ASP A 12 9.73 -2.19 -18.30
CA ASP A 12 9.77 -1.09 -19.26
C ASP A 12 9.59 0.29 -18.62
N VAL A 13 9.72 0.38 -17.28
CA VAL A 13 9.60 1.65 -16.55
C VAL A 13 10.57 2.69 -17.09
N SER A 14 10.06 3.89 -17.35
CA SER A 14 10.89 5.04 -17.72
C SER A 14 11.67 5.58 -16.51
N GLU A 15 12.73 6.37 -16.76
CA GLU A 15 13.42 7.06 -15.67
C GLU A 15 12.54 8.08 -14.95
N GLU A 16 11.61 8.71 -15.68
CA GLU A 16 10.63 9.65 -15.13
C GLU A 16 9.69 8.94 -14.16
N GLU A 17 9.12 7.80 -14.56
CA GLU A 17 8.26 6.99 -13.69
C GLU A 17 9.00 6.46 -12.46
N ARG A 18 10.26 6.05 -12.62
CA ARG A 18 11.12 5.66 -11.49
C ARG A 18 11.35 6.83 -10.54
N ALA A 19 11.62 8.02 -11.07
CA ALA A 19 11.80 9.23 -10.28
C ALA A 19 10.50 9.63 -9.56
N THR A 20 9.35 9.52 -10.22
CA THR A 20 8.02 9.72 -9.62
C THR A 20 7.77 8.73 -8.49
N ALA A 21 8.01 7.44 -8.70
CA ALA A 21 7.87 6.42 -7.67
C ALA A 21 8.72 6.76 -6.43
N LYS A 22 10.02 7.03 -6.65
CA LYS A 22 10.96 7.37 -5.58
C LYS A 22 10.53 8.65 -4.85
N GLY A 23 10.15 9.69 -5.59
CA GLY A 23 9.77 10.99 -5.05
C GLY A 23 8.50 10.91 -4.23
N GLU A 24 7.44 10.30 -4.77
CA GLU A 24 6.14 10.21 -4.11
C GLU A 24 6.17 9.26 -2.90
N ILE A 25 6.85 8.10 -3.00
CA ILE A 25 7.04 7.21 -1.84
C ILE A 25 7.91 7.90 -0.78
N GLY A 26 8.99 8.58 -1.22
CA GLY A 26 9.94 9.27 -0.35
C GLY A 26 9.34 10.42 0.46
N ARG A 27 8.17 10.95 0.07
CA ARG A 27 7.42 11.94 0.87
C ARG A 27 6.85 11.36 2.17
N TYR A 28 6.58 10.05 2.20
CA TYR A 28 5.86 9.39 3.30
C TYR A 28 6.67 8.29 3.98
N ALA A 29 7.73 7.79 3.33
CA ALA A 29 8.57 6.72 3.83
C ALA A 29 10.07 7.00 3.57
N GLU A 30 10.92 6.56 4.48
CA GLU A 30 12.37 6.60 4.28
C GLU A 30 12.80 5.56 3.24
N ILE A 31 13.36 6.03 2.12
CA ILE A 31 13.95 5.17 1.08
C ILE A 31 15.28 4.59 1.58
N VAL A 32 15.41 3.27 1.52
CA VAL A 32 16.61 2.52 1.94
C VAL A 32 17.33 1.84 0.77
N GLY A 33 16.72 1.83 -0.43
CA GLY A 33 17.33 1.34 -1.67
C GLY A 33 16.52 1.74 -2.90
N ASP A 34 17.20 2.02 -4.02
CA ASP A 34 16.59 2.48 -5.28
C ASP A 34 17.19 1.80 -6.51
N GLU A 35 17.11 0.47 -6.55
CA GLU A 35 17.55 -0.29 -7.72
C GLU A 35 16.70 0.00 -8.97
N PRO A 36 17.21 -0.30 -10.19
CA PRO A 36 16.51 0.04 -11.45
C PRO A 36 15.07 -0.45 -11.57
N ARG A 37 14.68 -1.50 -10.83
CA ARG A 37 13.36 -2.14 -10.93
C ARG A 37 12.64 -2.27 -9.59
N VAL A 38 13.15 -1.66 -8.53
CA VAL A 38 12.52 -1.76 -7.22
C VAL A 38 12.90 -0.55 -6.37
N ILE A 39 11.92 0.00 -5.68
CA ILE A 39 12.14 1.00 -4.63
C ILE A 39 11.95 0.30 -3.28
N ARG A 40 12.96 0.37 -2.41
CA ARG A 40 12.94 -0.19 -1.05
C ARG A 40 12.80 0.91 -0.03
N PHE A 41 11.92 0.75 0.93
CA PHE A 41 11.64 1.77 1.94
C PHE A 41 11.19 1.17 3.28
N LYS A 42 11.29 1.95 4.35
CA LYS A 42 10.80 1.58 5.68
C LYS A 42 9.28 1.46 5.66
N GLY A 43 8.77 0.25 5.92
CA GLY A 43 7.35 -0.05 5.90
C GLY A 43 7.09 -1.54 5.80
N ARG A 44 5.81 -1.91 5.84
CA ARG A 44 5.36 -3.30 5.78
C ARG A 44 4.31 -3.46 4.69
N THR A 45 4.50 -4.41 3.78
CA THR A 45 3.47 -4.77 2.80
C THR A 45 2.26 -5.37 3.53
N ILE A 46 1.08 -4.82 3.28
CA ILE A 46 -0.19 -5.24 3.91
C ILE A 46 -1.21 -5.79 2.92
N GLY A 47 -0.97 -5.64 1.61
CA GLY A 47 -1.83 -6.20 0.59
C GLY A 47 -1.38 -5.85 -0.81
N GLN A 48 -2.01 -6.47 -1.80
CA GLN A 48 -1.79 -6.18 -3.22
C GLN A 48 -3.00 -6.60 -4.05
N THR A 49 -3.22 -5.93 -5.17
CA THR A 49 -4.18 -6.39 -6.17
C THR A 49 -3.46 -6.76 -7.46
N GLY A 50 -4.07 -7.68 -8.22
CA GLY A 50 -3.73 -7.88 -9.62
C GLY A 50 -4.25 -6.75 -10.52
N PRO A 51 -4.27 -6.96 -11.84
CA PRO A 51 -4.82 -6.00 -12.78
C PRO A 51 -6.28 -5.69 -12.48
N VAL A 52 -6.60 -4.39 -12.40
CA VAL A 52 -7.97 -3.90 -12.22
C VAL A 52 -8.10 -2.57 -12.95
N TRP A 53 -9.08 -2.48 -13.85
CA TRP A 53 -9.25 -1.32 -14.72
C TRP A 53 -7.97 -1.03 -15.54
N HIS A 54 -7.41 0.17 -15.49
CA HIS A 54 -6.11 0.50 -16.11
C HIS A 54 -4.92 0.40 -15.14
N LEU A 55 -5.12 -0.11 -13.91
CA LEU A 55 -4.02 -0.41 -13.00
C LEU A 55 -3.51 -1.82 -13.30
N GLN A 56 -2.24 -1.93 -13.67
CA GLN A 56 -1.59 -3.22 -13.89
C GLN A 56 -1.45 -4.01 -12.57
N TYR A 57 -1.18 -3.30 -11.48
CA TYR A 57 -1.18 -3.84 -10.12
C TYR A 57 -1.20 -2.70 -9.11
N THR A 58 -1.57 -3.05 -7.87
CA THR A 58 -1.38 -2.19 -6.70
C THR A 58 -0.55 -2.91 -5.63
N ARG A 59 0.10 -2.13 -4.78
CA ARG A 59 0.77 -2.58 -3.56
C ARG A 59 0.40 -1.66 -2.42
N MET A 60 -0.02 -2.25 -1.31
CA MET A 60 -0.45 -1.53 -0.11
C MET A 60 0.56 -1.73 1.01
N TYR A 61 0.85 -0.65 1.72
CA TYR A 61 1.88 -0.60 2.75
C TYR A 61 1.37 0.09 4.00
N ALA A 62 1.75 -0.45 5.16
CA ALA A 62 1.73 0.26 6.42
C ALA A 62 3.10 0.92 6.62
N LEU A 63 3.09 2.22 6.93
CA LEU A 63 4.27 3.03 7.20
C LEU A 63 4.30 3.42 8.68
N GLU A 64 5.35 4.10 9.12
CA GLU A 64 5.41 4.65 10.48
C GLU A 64 4.29 5.67 10.74
N ASN A 65 3.99 6.52 9.75
CA ASN A 65 3.02 7.61 9.84
C ASN A 65 1.89 7.47 8.80
N GLY A 66 1.22 6.32 8.79
CA GLY A 66 0.03 6.09 7.97
C GLY A 66 0.21 4.94 6.97
N TYR A 67 -0.47 5.05 5.85
CA TYR A 67 -0.65 3.96 4.89
C TYR A 67 -0.45 4.48 3.47
N LEU A 68 0.00 3.61 2.59
CA LEU A 68 0.32 3.98 1.21
C LEU A 68 -0.16 2.91 0.23
N VAL A 69 -0.74 3.32 -0.90
CA VAL A 69 -0.93 2.48 -2.08
C VAL A 69 -0.03 3.01 -3.18
N ALA A 70 0.84 2.16 -3.72
CA ALA A 70 1.56 2.44 -4.95
C ALA A 70 1.02 1.53 -6.06
N ALA A 71 0.83 2.07 -7.25
CA ALA A 71 0.25 1.37 -8.39
C ALA A 71 0.98 1.73 -9.68
N HIS A 72 0.98 0.79 -10.61
CA HIS A 72 1.33 1.09 -12.00
C HIS A 72 0.04 1.23 -12.81
N ASP A 73 -0.19 2.43 -13.30
CA ASP A 73 -1.29 2.84 -14.15
C ASP A 73 -0.85 2.85 -15.61
N LEU A 74 -1.55 2.13 -16.47
CA LEU A 74 -1.21 2.02 -17.89
C LEU A 74 -1.46 3.32 -18.68
N HIS A 75 -2.19 4.29 -18.11
CA HIS A 75 -2.42 5.60 -18.72
C HIS A 75 -1.60 6.70 -18.07
N GLU A 76 -1.43 6.65 -16.74
CA GLU A 76 -0.82 7.73 -15.95
C GLU A 76 0.62 7.40 -15.45
N GLY A 77 1.10 6.17 -15.62
CA GLY A 77 2.38 5.70 -15.08
C GLY A 77 2.29 5.35 -13.59
N ILE A 78 3.31 5.70 -12.80
CA ILE A 78 3.31 5.37 -11.36
C ILE A 78 2.38 6.31 -10.58
N LYS A 79 1.45 5.72 -9.84
CA LYS A 79 0.51 6.42 -8.96
C LYS A 79 0.74 6.04 -7.52
N VAL A 80 0.82 7.03 -6.64
CA VAL A 80 1.01 6.84 -5.20
C VAL A 80 -0.07 7.61 -4.46
N VAL A 81 -0.70 6.92 -3.52
CA VAL A 81 -1.74 7.46 -2.64
C VAL A 81 -1.29 7.23 -1.22
N HIS A 82 -1.43 8.24 -0.36
CA HIS A 82 -1.25 8.12 1.08
C HIS A 82 -2.57 8.39 1.82
N ALA A 83 -2.74 7.73 2.97
CA ALA A 83 -3.82 8.00 3.89
C ALA A 83 -3.39 7.75 5.35
N ASP A 84 -4.03 8.45 6.30
CA ASP A 84 -3.74 8.28 7.73
C ASP A 84 -4.28 6.96 8.30
N SER A 85 -5.28 6.36 7.65
CA SER A 85 -5.89 5.09 8.06
C SER A 85 -6.11 4.18 6.84
N PRO A 86 -6.08 2.85 7.03
CA PRO A 86 -6.17 1.91 5.91
C PRO A 86 -7.54 1.95 5.24
N GLU A 87 -8.62 2.28 5.96
CA GLU A 87 -9.98 2.41 5.42
C GLU A 87 -10.12 3.56 4.42
N LYS A 88 -9.22 4.55 4.48
CA LYS A 88 -9.23 5.72 3.59
C LYS A 88 -8.45 5.50 2.29
N LEU A 89 -7.57 4.48 2.23
CA LEU A 89 -6.77 4.18 1.04
C LEU A 89 -7.62 4.01 -0.23
N PRO A 90 -8.73 3.23 -0.20
CA PRO A 90 -9.55 3.04 -1.39
C PRO A 90 -10.16 4.36 -1.87
N GLY A 91 -10.61 5.23 -0.95
CA GLY A 91 -11.32 6.46 -1.26
C GLY A 91 -10.56 7.48 -2.12
N ALA A 92 -9.24 7.35 -2.25
CA ALA A 92 -8.44 8.20 -3.14
C ALA A 92 -8.53 7.81 -4.63
N PHE A 93 -9.07 6.63 -4.95
CA PHE A 93 -9.30 6.18 -6.32
C PHE A 93 -10.71 6.56 -6.76
N GLY A 94 -10.84 7.23 -7.91
CA GLY A 94 -12.15 7.67 -8.43
C GLY A 94 -13.01 6.54 -9.00
N ASN A 95 -12.40 5.41 -9.37
CA ASN A 95 -13.09 4.27 -9.98
C ASN A 95 -13.63 3.30 -8.90
N GLU A 96 -14.94 3.04 -8.92
CA GLU A 96 -15.62 2.20 -7.94
C GLU A 96 -15.05 0.77 -7.86
N THR A 97 -14.79 0.12 -9.00
CA THR A 97 -14.22 -1.23 -9.02
C THR A 97 -12.83 -1.28 -8.39
N VAL A 98 -11.98 -0.28 -8.64
CA VAL A 98 -10.66 -0.20 -7.98
C VAL A 98 -10.82 -0.09 -6.47
N ARG A 99 -11.77 0.73 -6.00
CA ARG A 99 -12.04 0.90 -4.57
C ARG A 99 -12.46 -0.40 -3.92
N GLU A 100 -13.45 -1.10 -4.50
CA GLU A 100 -13.95 -2.37 -3.97
C GLU A 100 -12.83 -3.41 -3.85
N PHE A 101 -11.97 -3.54 -4.87
CA PHE A 101 -10.85 -4.49 -4.84
C PHE A 101 -9.84 -4.17 -3.74
N LEU A 102 -9.54 -2.89 -3.50
CA LEU A 102 -8.65 -2.48 -2.42
C LEU A 102 -9.29 -2.73 -1.04
N GLU A 103 -10.58 -2.42 -0.89
CA GLU A 103 -11.32 -2.70 0.34
C GLU A 103 -11.34 -4.20 0.66
N ASP A 104 -11.64 -5.03 -0.33
CA ASP A 104 -11.73 -6.48 -0.17
C ASP A 104 -10.38 -7.11 0.15
N GLU A 105 -9.30 -6.68 -0.50
CA GLU A 105 -7.95 -7.14 -0.15
C GLU A 105 -7.58 -6.75 1.28
N LEU A 106 -7.89 -5.51 1.72
CA LEU A 106 -7.64 -5.08 3.10
C LEU A 106 -8.46 -5.88 4.11
N ARG A 107 -9.73 -6.20 3.81
CA ARG A 107 -10.58 -7.07 4.65
C ARG A 107 -10.06 -8.50 4.68
N PHE A 108 -9.71 -9.06 3.52
CA PHE A 108 -9.17 -10.42 3.38
C PHE A 108 -7.89 -10.60 4.20
N ARG A 109 -7.02 -9.58 4.17
CA ARG A 109 -5.78 -9.53 4.96
C ARG A 109 -5.99 -9.19 6.43
N LYS A 110 -7.23 -8.94 6.85
CA LYS A 110 -7.63 -8.54 8.22
C LYS A 110 -6.92 -7.26 8.69
N ILE A 111 -6.69 -6.34 7.77
CA ILE A 111 -6.14 -5.01 8.05
C ILE A 111 -7.25 -4.07 8.53
N VAL A 112 -8.38 -4.09 7.81
CA VAL A 112 -9.60 -3.36 8.18
C VAL A 112 -10.68 -4.37 8.61
N GLY A 113 -11.57 -3.96 9.51
CA GLY A 113 -12.66 -4.80 9.98
C GLY A 113 -12.24 -6.01 10.84
N ALA A 114 -10.97 -6.10 11.24
CA ALA A 114 -10.57 -7.03 12.29
C ALA A 114 -11.20 -6.58 13.61
N GLU A 115 -12.07 -7.41 14.19
CA GLU A 115 -12.66 -7.16 15.51
C GLU A 115 -11.57 -6.81 16.52
N ALA A 116 -11.81 -5.76 17.32
CA ALA A 116 -11.05 -5.55 18.53
C ALA A 116 -11.15 -6.83 19.36
N LYS A 117 -10.02 -7.53 19.58
CA LYS A 117 -9.97 -8.56 20.60
C LYS A 117 -10.24 -7.87 21.94
N ALA A 118 -11.50 -7.85 22.37
CA ALA A 118 -11.88 -7.72 23.75
C ALA A 118 -11.32 -8.96 24.48
N GLY A 119 -10.11 -8.83 24.99
CA GLY A 119 -9.34 -9.89 25.63
C GLY A 119 -8.52 -9.34 26.79
N SER A 120 -9.20 -8.74 27.76
CA SER A 120 -8.76 -8.36 29.12
C SER A 120 -10.07 -7.98 29.83
N GLU A 121 -10.55 -8.53 30.96
CA GLU A 121 -10.00 -9.29 32.07
C GLU A 121 -11.15 -9.99 32.85
N HIS A 122 -10.82 -11.09 33.53
CA HIS A 122 -11.39 -11.66 34.78
C HIS A 122 -12.92 -11.93 34.91
N ALA A 123 -13.36 -13.10 35.41
CA ALA A 123 -12.96 -13.64 36.71
C ALA A 123 -13.03 -15.18 36.77
N GLY A 124 -11.95 -15.77 37.27
CA GLY A 124 -12.07 -16.93 38.15
C GLY A 124 -12.43 -16.43 39.55
N ALA A 125 -13.42 -17.05 40.16
CA ALA A 125 -13.52 -17.21 41.61
C ALA A 125 -14.27 -18.52 41.84
N SER A 126 -13.58 -19.43 42.52
CA SER A 126 -14.11 -20.67 43.08
C SER A 126 -15.13 -20.41 44.19
#